data_AF-X1N7V7-F1
#
_entry.id   AF-X1N7V7-F1
#
_cell.length_a   1.000
_cell.length_b   1.000
_cell.length_c   1.000
_cell.angle_alpha   90.00
_cell.angle_beta   90.00
_cell.angle_gamma   90.00
#
_symmetry.space_group_name_H-M   'P 1'
#
loop_
_entity.id
_entity.type
_entity.pdbx_description
1 polymer ?
#
loop_
_entity_poly.entity_id
_entity_poly.type
_entity_poly.pdbx_seq_one_letter_code
_entity_poly.pdbx_strand_id
1 'polypeptide(L)'
;DKDTYTADIAKVEDWVFRTTDCDILAGRITYLLSCLTAVNLGPAIIAAGGIAYAGYNRTWWWATEDKPEIEKDPYEDWYAEGYLRASNELPMTLIRGGTVAQAVERCWNEYTRWVHIWETDPERANDQWAAEIIKYLLWDRDCLTALGDTSAKIIAEVGIYTAMRVEVAPPAEVDWGVPIIFSGYLEERETGARMPGKTINLLENETIIASTTTDDDGKWAFTLTPDAGEYTLYTEFPGEGEHRVSRAGRYTVRV
;
A
#
# COMPACT_ATOMS: atom_id res chain seq x y z
N ASP A 1 20.11 6.96 1.48
CA ASP A 1 20.40 8.22 0.77
C ASP A 1 19.25 9.19 1.07
N LYS A 2 19.48 10.51 1.16
CA LYS A 2 18.44 11.52 1.40
C LYS A 2 17.62 11.84 0.14
N ASP A 3 18.16 11.52 -1.04
CA ASP A 3 17.59 11.86 -2.34
C ASP A 3 16.86 10.70 -3.03
N THR A 4 16.98 9.47 -2.50
CA THR A 4 16.38 8.25 -3.07
C THR A 4 15.74 7.38 -2.00
N TYR A 5 14.56 6.82 -2.30
CA TYR A 5 13.97 5.76 -1.50
C TYR A 5 14.29 4.41 -2.16
N THR A 6 14.93 3.51 -1.42
CA THR A 6 15.35 2.19 -1.88
C THR A 6 14.55 1.10 -1.16
N ALA A 7 14.42 -0.06 -1.81
CA ALA A 7 13.89 -1.28 -1.21
C ALA A 7 14.90 -2.41 -1.43
N ASP A 8 15.09 -3.22 -0.39
CA ASP A 8 15.86 -4.46 -0.51
C ASP A 8 14.98 -5.52 -1.18
N ILE A 9 15.16 -5.66 -2.50
CA ILE A 9 14.48 -6.68 -3.28
C ILE A 9 15.51 -7.75 -3.64
N ALA A 10 15.34 -8.96 -3.11
CA ALA A 10 16.22 -10.09 -3.41
C ALA A 10 17.73 -9.86 -3.15
N LYS A 11 18.06 -9.10 -2.09
CA LYS A 11 19.44 -8.72 -1.71
C LYS A 11 20.15 -7.79 -2.71
N VAL A 12 19.37 -7.08 -3.52
CA VAL A 12 19.84 -5.97 -4.35
C VAL A 12 19.08 -4.72 -3.89
N GLU A 13 19.82 -3.65 -3.57
CA GLU A 13 19.22 -2.35 -3.33
C GLU A 13 18.73 -1.77 -4.66
N ASP A 14 17.43 -1.86 -4.91
CA ASP A 14 16.79 -1.19 -6.04
C ASP A 14 16.12 0.11 -5.57
N TRP A 15 16.28 1.16 -6.37
CA TRP A 15 15.62 2.44 -6.14
C TRP A 15 14.15 2.33 -6.54
N VAL A 16 13.27 2.78 -5.66
CA VAL A 16 11.83 2.85 -5.91
C VAL A 16 11.49 4.18 -6.58
N PHE A 17 11.99 5.29 -6.03
CA PHE A 17 11.83 6.64 -6.61
C PHE A 17 12.86 7.63 -6.03
N ARG A 18 12.99 8.78 -6.69
CA ARG A 18 13.93 9.86 -6.34
C ARG A 18 13.20 11.19 -6.15
N THR A 19 13.92 12.19 -5.66
CA THR A 19 13.43 13.58 -5.56
C THR A 19 12.94 14.16 -6.90
N THR A 20 13.40 13.64 -8.04
CA THR A 20 12.95 14.05 -9.38
C THR A 20 11.64 13.41 -9.83
N ASP A 21 11.20 12.32 -9.18
CA ASP A 21 10.11 11.44 -9.66
C ASP A 21 9.02 11.29 -8.58
N CYS A 22 8.80 12.35 -7.79
CA CYS A 22 7.87 12.33 -6.66
C CYS A 22 6.40 12.58 -7.04
N ASP A 23 6.11 12.87 -8.31
CA ASP A 23 4.75 13.05 -8.84
C ASP A 23 3.89 11.78 -8.71
N ILE A 24 4.52 10.61 -8.65
CA ILE A 24 3.85 9.33 -8.34
C ILE A 24 3.14 9.33 -6.97
N LEU A 25 3.51 10.25 -6.07
CA LEU A 25 2.93 10.43 -4.73
C LEU A 25 1.97 11.61 -4.63
N ALA A 26 1.64 12.27 -5.75
CA ALA A 26 0.66 13.34 -5.77
C ALA A 26 -0.71 12.88 -5.22
N GLY A 27 -1.36 13.70 -4.40
CA GLY A 27 -2.64 13.38 -3.77
C GLY A 27 -2.57 12.28 -2.70
N ARG A 28 -1.37 11.93 -2.21
CA ARG A 28 -1.19 10.89 -1.18
C ARG A 28 -0.73 11.48 0.16
N ILE A 29 -1.07 10.78 1.24
CA ILE A 29 -0.35 10.86 2.51
C ILE A 29 0.77 9.82 2.44
N THR A 30 2.01 10.24 2.63
CA THR A 30 3.18 9.35 2.50
C THR A 30 3.91 9.23 3.84
N TYR A 31 4.16 7.99 4.26
CA TYR A 31 5.05 7.68 5.38
C TYR A 31 6.23 6.87 4.89
N LEU A 32 7.45 7.33 5.16
CA LEU A 32 8.69 6.59 4.85
C LEU A 32 9.43 6.30 6.16
N LEU A 33 9.40 5.04 6.61
CA LEU A 33 10.25 4.55 7.69
C LEU A 33 11.66 4.30 7.16
N SER A 34 12.38 5.38 6.90
CA SER A 34 13.76 5.32 6.40
C SER A 34 14.53 6.59 6.75
N CYS A 35 15.84 6.42 6.92
CA CYS A 35 16.77 7.45 7.33
C CYS A 35 16.76 8.65 6.38
N LEU A 36 16.83 9.86 6.93
CA LEU A 36 17.07 11.11 6.19
C LEU A 36 16.01 11.47 5.12
N THR A 37 14.95 10.68 4.98
CA THR A 37 13.93 10.90 3.95
C THR A 37 13.24 12.25 4.13
N ALA A 38 13.16 12.79 5.36
CA ALA A 38 12.54 14.10 5.59
C ALA A 38 13.45 15.29 5.22
N VAL A 39 14.71 15.04 4.84
CA VAL A 39 15.66 16.12 4.48
C VAL A 39 15.37 16.66 3.08
N ASN A 40 15.33 15.79 2.06
CA ASN A 40 15.13 16.19 0.66
C ASN A 40 13.90 15.54 0.03
N LEU A 41 13.69 14.22 0.22
CA LEU A 41 12.53 13.51 -0.33
C LEU A 41 11.19 14.04 0.21
N GLY A 42 11.04 14.20 1.51
CA GLY A 42 9.82 14.72 2.13
C GLY A 42 9.38 16.06 1.51
N PRO A 43 10.27 17.08 1.46
CA PRO A 43 9.99 18.33 0.76
C PRO A 43 9.67 18.15 -0.73
N ALA A 44 10.39 17.27 -1.44
CA ALA A 44 10.13 17.00 -2.87
C ALA A 44 8.76 16.37 -3.10
N ILE A 45 8.29 15.47 -2.22
CA ILE A 45 6.96 14.86 -2.25
C ILE A 45 5.87 15.92 -2.10
N ILE A 46 6.02 16.82 -1.13
CA ILE A 46 5.06 17.92 -0.94
C ILE A 46 5.06 18.86 -2.16
N ALA A 47 6.24 19.21 -2.68
CA ALA A 47 6.37 20.05 -3.87
C ALA A 47 5.75 19.41 -5.13
N ALA A 48 5.78 18.08 -5.24
CA ALA A 48 5.16 17.32 -6.32
C ALA A 48 3.64 17.10 -6.15
N GLY A 49 3.02 17.66 -5.12
CA GLY A 49 1.58 17.58 -4.89
C GLY A 49 1.12 16.51 -3.90
N GLY A 50 2.02 15.93 -3.10
CA GLY A 50 1.65 15.10 -1.96
C GLY A 50 0.84 15.90 -0.93
N ILE A 51 -0.17 15.26 -0.31
CA ILE A 51 -1.04 15.90 0.69
C ILE A 51 -0.26 16.16 1.98
N ALA A 52 0.40 15.13 2.47
CA ALA A 52 1.18 15.17 3.70
C ALA A 52 2.28 14.11 3.65
N TYR A 53 3.33 14.36 4.41
CA TYR A 53 4.48 13.47 4.51
C TYR A 53 4.89 13.29 5.96
N ALA A 54 5.32 12.10 6.35
CA ALA A 54 6.01 11.83 7.60
C ALA A 54 7.24 10.92 7.40
N GLY A 55 8.30 11.16 8.16
CA GLY A 55 9.53 10.36 8.16
C GLY A 55 10.63 11.05 8.98
N TYR A 56 11.89 10.66 8.80
CA TYR A 56 12.98 11.08 9.70
C TYR A 56 13.95 12.04 9.02
N ASN A 57 14.27 13.15 9.70
CA ASN A 57 15.22 14.16 9.20
C ASN A 57 16.68 13.87 9.60
N ARG A 58 16.89 12.81 10.38
CA ARG A 58 18.19 12.22 10.71
C ARG A 58 18.15 10.71 10.49
N THR A 59 19.26 10.04 10.76
CA THR A 59 19.28 8.57 10.81
C THR A 59 18.26 8.07 11.81
N TRP A 60 17.41 7.14 11.39
CA TRP A 60 16.53 6.39 12.26
C TRP A 60 17.28 5.16 12.77
N TRP A 61 17.25 4.95 14.09
CA TRP A 61 17.99 3.89 14.75
C TRP A 61 17.05 2.82 15.31
N TRP A 62 17.61 1.64 15.53
CA TRP A 62 16.99 0.59 16.32
C TRP A 62 18.08 -0.31 16.86
N ALA A 63 17.77 -1.03 17.93
CA ALA A 63 18.65 -2.02 18.53
C ALA A 63 17.95 -3.37 18.54
N THR A 64 18.72 -4.45 18.48
CA THR A 64 18.25 -5.84 18.53
C THR A 64 19.22 -6.64 19.39
N GLU A 65 18.75 -7.74 19.97
CA GLU A 65 19.63 -8.71 20.59
C GLU A 65 20.64 -9.22 19.53
N ASP A 66 21.92 -9.31 19.88
CA ASP A 66 23.02 -9.63 18.96
C ASP A 66 22.86 -11.06 18.41
N LYS A 67 22.13 -11.18 17.30
CA LYS A 67 21.97 -12.42 16.54
C LYS A 67 22.22 -12.13 15.06
N PRO A 68 22.98 -12.98 14.37
CA PRO A 68 23.35 -12.78 12.97
C PRO A 68 22.17 -12.82 11.99
N GLU A 69 20.96 -13.09 12.46
CA GLU A 69 19.77 -13.30 11.64
C GLU A 69 18.59 -12.55 12.29
N ILE A 70 18.02 -11.59 11.55
CA ILE A 70 16.76 -10.88 11.86
C ILE A 70 15.59 -11.87 11.69
N GLU A 71 15.64 -13.00 12.39
CA GLU A 71 14.63 -14.07 12.30
C GLU A 71 13.60 -14.00 13.41
N LYS A 72 13.93 -13.33 14.53
CA LYS A 72 12.99 -13.15 15.63
C LYS A 72 12.02 -12.02 15.31
N ASP A 73 10.73 -12.24 15.61
CA ASP A 73 9.76 -11.17 15.58
C ASP A 73 10.28 -10.00 16.44
N PRO A 74 10.46 -8.79 15.88
CA PRO A 74 10.99 -7.66 16.62
C PRO A 74 10.10 -7.21 17.78
N TYR A 75 8.83 -7.64 17.85
CA TYR A 75 7.98 -7.45 19.01
C TYR A 75 8.27 -8.43 20.16
N GLU A 76 9.04 -9.49 19.90
CA GLU A 76 9.56 -10.41 20.90
C GLU A 76 11.04 -10.14 21.23
N ASP A 77 11.71 -9.26 20.49
CA ASP A 77 13.06 -8.80 20.77
C ASP A 77 13.04 -7.71 21.83
N TRP A 78 13.76 -7.98 22.92
CA TRP A 78 13.80 -7.11 24.08
C TRP A 78 14.29 -5.70 23.74
N TYR A 79 15.29 -5.53 22.87
CA TYR A 79 15.81 -4.22 22.51
C TYR A 79 15.00 -3.54 21.40
N ALA A 80 14.45 -4.31 20.45
CA ALA A 80 13.80 -3.75 19.25
C ALA A 80 12.36 -3.29 19.48
N GLU A 81 11.65 -3.93 20.42
CA GLU A 81 10.20 -3.78 20.59
C GLU A 81 9.77 -2.31 20.68
N GLY A 82 10.48 -1.50 21.46
CA GLY A 82 10.14 -0.10 21.67
C GLY A 82 10.26 0.77 20.42
N TYR A 83 11.28 0.52 19.60
CA TYR A 83 11.48 1.25 18.35
C TYR A 83 10.36 0.96 17.35
N LEU A 84 10.02 -0.33 17.17
CA LEU A 84 9.02 -0.72 16.18
C LEU A 84 7.59 -0.46 16.63
N ARG A 85 7.26 -0.63 17.91
CA ARG A 85 5.95 -0.20 18.42
C ARG A 85 5.74 1.29 18.21
N ALA A 86 6.75 2.09 18.55
CA ALA A 86 6.66 3.53 18.39
C ALA A 86 6.57 3.95 16.92
N SER A 87 7.41 3.43 16.02
CA SER A 87 7.34 3.77 14.60
C SER A 87 6.05 3.29 13.92
N ASN A 88 5.45 2.19 14.39
CA ASN A 88 4.23 1.63 13.82
C ASN A 88 2.93 2.32 14.30
N GLU A 89 2.97 3.13 15.35
CA GLU A 89 1.82 3.98 15.71
C GLU A 89 1.42 4.91 14.56
N LEU A 90 2.36 5.33 13.70
CA LEU A 90 2.07 6.23 12.58
C LEU A 90 1.13 5.59 11.55
N PRO A 91 1.51 4.50 10.86
CA PRO A 91 0.62 3.84 9.91
C PRO A 91 -0.64 3.30 10.59
N MET A 92 -0.54 2.77 11.83
CA MET A 92 -1.72 2.22 12.54
C MET A 92 -2.76 3.30 12.86
N THR A 93 -2.34 4.50 13.24
CA THR A 93 -3.25 5.61 13.53
C THR A 93 -3.93 6.11 12.27
N LEU A 94 -3.18 6.24 11.16
CA LEU A 94 -3.73 6.64 9.87
C LEU A 94 -4.77 5.62 9.36
N ILE A 95 -4.47 4.32 9.43
CA ILE A 95 -5.41 3.23 9.05
C ILE A 95 -6.69 3.27 9.89
N ARG A 96 -6.59 3.65 11.17
CA ARG A 96 -7.73 3.80 12.08
C ARG A 96 -8.50 5.12 11.89
N GLY A 97 -8.18 5.91 10.85
CA GLY A 97 -8.88 7.15 10.52
C GLY A 97 -8.42 8.38 11.32
N GLY A 98 -7.29 8.28 12.01
CA GLY A 98 -6.63 9.42 12.65
C GLY A 98 -6.01 10.38 11.61
N THR A 99 -5.77 11.63 12.03
CA THR A 99 -5.01 12.59 11.22
C THR A 99 -3.52 12.28 11.26
N VAL A 100 -2.75 12.85 10.33
CA VAL A 100 -1.28 12.81 10.37
C VAL A 100 -0.74 13.40 11.69
N ALA A 101 -1.30 14.50 12.18
CA ALA A 101 -0.91 15.09 13.46
C ALA A 101 -1.11 14.13 14.63
N GLN A 102 -2.27 13.45 14.70
CA GLN A 102 -2.55 12.45 15.73
C GLN A 102 -1.62 11.23 15.62
N ALA A 103 -1.27 10.84 14.39
CA ALA A 103 -0.35 9.73 14.14
C ALA A 103 1.07 10.03 14.66
N VAL A 104 1.58 11.23 14.38
CA VAL A 104 2.88 11.71 14.88
C VAL A 104 2.87 11.82 16.41
N GLU A 105 1.81 12.40 16.98
CA GLU A 105 1.66 12.52 18.44
C GLU A 105 1.68 11.15 19.13
N ARG A 106 1.00 10.15 18.55
CA ARG A 106 1.03 8.77 19.08
C ARG A 106 2.40 8.12 19.00
N CYS A 107 3.14 8.32 17.90
CA CYS A 107 4.54 7.91 17.85
C CYS A 107 5.35 8.54 18.98
N TRP A 108 5.24 9.85 19.18
CA TRP A 108 5.99 10.55 20.22
C TRP A 108 5.64 10.05 21.62
N ASN A 109 4.36 9.80 21.88
CA ASN A 109 3.88 9.27 23.15
C ASN A 109 4.39 7.84 23.38
N GLU A 110 4.41 7.00 22.35
CA GLU A 110 4.89 5.63 22.46
C GLU A 110 6.41 5.58 22.66
N TYR A 111 7.20 6.40 21.94
CA TYR A 111 8.63 6.56 22.23
C TYR A 111 8.86 7.01 23.69
N THR A 112 8.09 8.00 24.14
CA THR A 112 8.21 8.52 25.52
C THR A 112 7.82 7.48 26.57
N ARG A 113 6.80 6.66 26.29
CA ARG A 113 6.42 5.51 27.11
C ARG A 113 7.57 4.50 27.20
N TRP A 114 8.23 4.17 26.08
CA TRP A 114 9.35 3.24 26.07
C TRP A 114 10.58 3.78 26.80
N VAL A 115 10.89 5.07 26.65
CA VAL A 115 11.92 5.73 27.49
C VAL A 115 11.60 5.55 28.96
N HIS A 116 10.36 5.83 29.38
CA HIS A 116 9.94 5.66 30.77
C HIS A 116 10.07 4.20 31.26
N ILE A 117 9.71 3.22 30.43
CA ILE A 117 9.90 1.79 30.75
C ILE A 117 11.38 1.50 30.97
N TRP A 118 12.27 1.97 30.09
CA TRP A 118 13.71 1.78 30.24
C TRP A 118 14.30 2.49 31.47
N GLU A 119 13.70 3.58 31.92
CA GLU A 119 14.12 4.30 33.13
C GLU A 119 13.62 3.68 34.43
N THR A 120 12.50 2.95 34.41
CA THR A 120 11.76 2.61 35.65
C THR A 120 11.55 1.12 35.89
N ASP A 121 11.51 0.30 34.85
CA ASP A 121 11.43 -1.14 35.02
C ASP A 121 12.79 -1.67 35.53
N PRO A 122 12.86 -2.39 36.67
CA PRO A 122 14.13 -2.82 37.24
C PRO A 122 14.97 -3.73 36.33
N GLU A 123 14.36 -4.54 35.47
CA GLU A 123 15.11 -5.38 34.54
C GLU A 123 15.71 -4.55 33.41
N ARG A 124 14.96 -3.53 32.94
CA ARG A 124 15.42 -2.61 31.89
C ARG A 124 16.43 -1.60 32.40
N ALA A 125 16.16 -0.96 33.53
CA ALA A 125 16.95 0.14 34.07
C ALA A 125 18.34 -0.30 34.55
N ASN A 126 18.49 -1.58 34.94
CA ASN A 126 19.77 -2.15 35.35
C ASN A 126 20.54 -2.80 34.19
N ASP A 127 19.98 -2.82 32.98
CA ASP A 127 20.67 -3.34 31.81
C ASP A 127 21.85 -2.43 31.41
N GLN A 128 22.96 -3.03 31.02
CA GLN A 128 24.18 -2.29 30.67
C GLN A 128 24.01 -1.35 29.46
N TRP A 129 23.03 -1.61 28.59
CA TRP A 129 22.73 -0.81 27.39
C TRP A 129 21.57 0.17 27.59
N ALA A 130 20.93 0.21 28.76
CA ALA A 130 19.74 1.04 29.01
C ALA A 130 19.92 2.50 28.59
N ALA A 131 21.05 3.12 28.95
CA ALA A 131 21.35 4.50 28.59
C ALA A 131 21.48 4.73 27.07
N GLU A 132 22.07 3.77 26.36
CA GLU A 132 22.19 3.81 24.90
C GLU A 132 20.83 3.64 24.22
N ILE A 133 19.99 2.74 24.73
CA ILE A 133 18.64 2.54 24.22
C ILE A 133 17.78 3.79 24.43
N ILE A 134 17.80 4.37 25.63
CA ILE A 134 17.09 5.62 25.94
C ILE A 134 17.53 6.74 24.99
N LYS A 135 18.84 6.89 24.77
CA LYS A 135 19.39 7.91 23.87
C LYS A 135 18.82 7.79 22.46
N TYR A 136 18.77 6.58 21.89
CA TYR A 136 18.28 6.39 20.52
C TYR A 136 16.75 6.46 20.41
N LEU A 137 15.99 6.00 21.42
CA LEU A 137 14.54 6.21 21.48
C LEU A 137 14.19 7.71 21.48
N LEU A 138 14.89 8.51 22.29
CA LEU A 138 14.73 9.97 22.31
C LEU A 138 15.14 10.59 20.96
N TRP A 139 16.23 10.12 20.37
CA TRP A 139 16.70 10.57 19.07
C TRP A 139 15.66 10.36 17.97
N ASP A 140 15.13 9.15 17.83
CA ASP A 140 14.16 8.84 16.78
C ASP A 140 12.86 9.62 16.97
N ARG A 141 12.40 9.74 18.23
CA ARG A 141 11.26 10.60 18.59
C ARG A 141 11.45 12.02 18.08
N ASP A 142 12.58 12.62 18.40
CA ASP A 142 12.85 14.04 18.13
C ASP A 142 13.17 14.32 16.66
N CYS A 143 13.57 13.28 15.90
CA CYS A 143 13.87 13.39 14.47
C CYS A 143 12.66 13.09 13.56
N LEU A 144 11.57 12.53 14.11
CA LEU A 144 10.32 12.33 13.38
C LEU A 144 9.74 13.67 12.94
N THR A 145 9.62 13.84 11.63
CA THR A 145 9.22 15.08 10.97
C THR A 145 7.96 14.83 10.16
N ALA A 146 6.99 15.76 10.24
CA ALA A 146 5.83 15.79 9.37
C ALA A 146 5.76 17.10 8.58
N LEU A 147 5.35 17.01 7.31
CA LEU A 147 5.26 18.12 6.35
C LEU A 147 3.90 18.08 5.64
N GLY A 148 3.49 19.21 5.06
CA GLY A 148 2.21 19.33 4.33
C GLY A 148 1.01 19.51 5.26
N ASP A 149 -0.16 19.01 4.85
CA ASP A 149 -1.40 19.11 5.62
C ASP A 149 -1.47 18.04 6.73
N THR A 150 -1.04 18.39 7.93
CA THR A 150 -1.06 17.46 9.07
C THR A 150 -2.48 17.19 9.62
N SER A 151 -3.49 17.93 9.16
CA SER A 151 -4.90 17.64 9.48
C SER A 151 -5.50 16.57 8.57
N ALA A 152 -4.82 16.23 7.47
CA ALA A 152 -5.25 15.21 6.54
C ALA A 152 -5.39 13.85 7.23
N LYS A 153 -6.39 13.10 6.77
CA LYS A 153 -6.67 11.72 7.17
C LYS A 153 -6.55 10.85 5.95
N ILE A 154 -6.27 9.57 6.14
CA ILE A 154 -6.68 8.61 5.11
C ILE A 154 -8.20 8.66 5.14
N ILE A 155 -8.79 9.38 4.18
CA ILE A 155 -10.22 9.27 3.92
C ILE A 155 -10.38 7.86 3.39
N ALA A 156 -10.68 6.95 4.30
CA ALA A 156 -11.21 5.67 3.91
C ALA A 156 -12.61 5.96 3.39
N GLU A 157 -12.73 6.32 2.11
CA GLU A 157 -13.82 5.70 1.37
C GLU A 157 -13.48 4.21 1.41
N VAL A 158 -13.94 3.51 2.46
CA VAL A 158 -13.96 2.04 2.49
C VAL A 158 -14.98 1.64 1.44
N GLY A 159 -14.59 1.78 0.17
CA GLY A 159 -15.37 1.22 -0.91
C GLY A 159 -15.27 -0.29 -0.80
N ILE A 160 -16.39 -0.97 -1.00
CA ILE A 160 -16.47 -2.42 -1.02
C ILE A 160 -15.59 -2.91 -2.16
N TYR A 161 -14.55 -3.71 -1.86
CA TYR A 161 -13.71 -4.27 -2.91
C TYR A 161 -14.51 -5.30 -3.68
N THR A 162 -14.42 -5.24 -5.00
CA THR A 162 -15.06 -6.21 -5.87
C THR A 162 -14.02 -7.13 -6.50
N ALA A 163 -14.44 -8.32 -6.88
CA ALA A 163 -13.63 -9.27 -7.60
C ALA A 163 -14.31 -9.64 -8.92
N MET A 164 -13.66 -9.27 -10.03
CA MET A 164 -14.01 -9.75 -11.36
C MET A 164 -13.41 -11.14 -11.56
N ARG A 165 -14.27 -12.17 -11.61
CA ARG A 165 -13.86 -13.58 -11.69
C ARG A 165 -14.16 -14.10 -13.08
N VAL A 166 -13.21 -14.85 -13.65
CA VAL A 166 -13.37 -15.47 -14.98
C VAL A 166 -13.74 -16.94 -14.80
N GLU A 167 -14.81 -17.36 -15.46
CA GLU A 167 -15.22 -18.76 -15.55
C GLU A 167 -14.78 -19.38 -16.87
N VAL A 168 -14.95 -18.64 -17.98
CA VAL A 168 -14.50 -19.04 -19.31
C VAL A 168 -13.61 -17.93 -19.85
N ALA A 169 -12.30 -18.21 -19.95
CA ALA A 169 -11.34 -17.30 -20.53
C ALA A 169 -11.34 -17.38 -22.07
N PRO A 170 -11.04 -16.28 -22.79
CA PRO A 170 -10.74 -16.34 -24.20
C PRO A 170 -9.57 -17.31 -24.45
N PRO A 171 -9.66 -18.20 -25.44
CA PRO A 171 -8.54 -19.05 -25.83
C PRO A 171 -7.42 -18.22 -26.48
N ALA A 172 -6.18 -18.72 -26.46
CA ALA A 172 -5.03 -18.01 -27.03
C ALA A 172 -5.06 -17.94 -28.57
N GLU A 173 -5.69 -18.93 -29.22
CA GLU A 173 -5.81 -19.05 -30.68
C GLU A 173 -7.23 -19.53 -31.03
N VAL A 174 -7.83 -18.95 -32.07
CA VAL A 174 -9.18 -19.26 -32.56
C VAL A 174 -9.18 -19.25 -34.08
N ASP A 175 -9.84 -20.22 -34.71
CA ASP A 175 -10.02 -20.20 -36.16
C ASP A 175 -10.96 -19.07 -36.60
N TRP A 176 -10.67 -18.45 -37.73
CA TRP A 176 -11.52 -17.39 -38.30
C TRP A 176 -12.99 -17.80 -38.40
N GLY A 177 -13.88 -16.95 -37.87
CA GLY A 177 -15.33 -17.18 -37.85
C GLY A 177 -15.83 -18.01 -36.67
N VAL A 178 -14.95 -18.56 -35.83
CA VAL A 178 -15.34 -19.23 -34.58
C VAL A 178 -15.56 -18.19 -33.47
N PRO A 179 -16.71 -18.20 -32.77
CA PRO A 179 -16.97 -17.24 -31.70
C PRO A 179 -16.04 -17.45 -30.48
N ILE A 180 -15.51 -16.35 -29.96
CA ILE A 180 -14.83 -16.30 -28.67
C ILE A 180 -15.87 -16.10 -27.57
N ILE A 181 -15.86 -16.98 -26.57
CA ILE A 181 -16.70 -16.86 -25.37
C ILE A 181 -15.81 -16.35 -24.23
N PHE A 182 -16.24 -15.26 -23.59
CA PHE A 182 -15.58 -14.73 -22.40
C PHE A 182 -16.64 -14.49 -21.32
N SER A 183 -16.60 -15.26 -20.24
CA SER A 183 -17.61 -15.19 -19.19
C SER A 183 -17.03 -15.31 -17.80
N GLY A 184 -17.84 -14.90 -16.83
CA GLY A 184 -17.46 -14.92 -15.43
C GLY A 184 -18.55 -14.35 -14.54
N TYR A 185 -18.17 -13.89 -13.36
CA TYR A 185 -19.06 -13.22 -12.43
C TYR A 185 -18.38 -12.09 -11.65
N LEU A 186 -19.19 -11.21 -11.09
CA LEU A 186 -18.77 -10.14 -10.19
C LEU A 186 -19.28 -10.45 -8.78
N GLU A 187 -18.39 -10.33 -7.80
CA GLU A 187 -18.70 -10.50 -6.39
C GLU A 187 -18.01 -9.43 -5.53
N GLU A 188 -18.53 -9.19 -4.34
CA GLU A 188 -17.79 -8.51 -3.28
C GLU A 188 -16.66 -9.44 -2.79
N ARG A 189 -15.45 -8.91 -2.71
CA ARG A 189 -14.24 -9.71 -2.44
C ARG A 189 -14.26 -10.30 -1.03
N GLU A 190 -14.73 -9.55 -0.04
CA GLU A 190 -14.71 -9.97 1.35
C GLU A 190 -15.86 -10.93 1.71
N THR A 191 -17.06 -10.68 1.18
CA THR A 191 -18.28 -11.43 1.55
C THR A 191 -18.60 -12.56 0.57
N GLY A 192 -18.10 -12.49 -0.66
CA GLY A 192 -18.50 -13.37 -1.77
C GLY A 192 -19.92 -13.09 -2.28
N ALA A 193 -20.55 -11.98 -1.87
CA ALA A 193 -21.89 -11.62 -2.31
C ALA A 193 -21.90 -11.34 -3.82
N ARG A 194 -22.82 -11.99 -4.55
CA ARG A 194 -23.01 -11.77 -5.99
C ARG A 194 -23.63 -10.41 -6.26
N MET A 195 -23.16 -9.77 -7.33
CA MET A 195 -23.51 -8.38 -7.62
C MET A 195 -24.36 -8.28 -8.91
N PRO A 196 -25.71 -8.33 -8.81
CA PRO A 196 -26.60 -8.25 -9.96
C PRO A 196 -26.76 -6.83 -10.49
N GLY A 197 -27.07 -6.71 -11.79
CA GLY A 197 -27.38 -5.44 -12.46
C GLY A 197 -26.20 -4.49 -12.67
N LYS A 198 -24.96 -4.96 -12.50
CA LYS A 198 -23.74 -4.15 -12.61
C LYS A 198 -23.21 -4.14 -14.04
N THR A 199 -22.80 -2.97 -14.52
CA THR A 199 -22.21 -2.84 -15.86
C THR A 199 -20.79 -3.39 -15.90
N ILE A 200 -20.53 -4.29 -16.84
CA ILE A 200 -19.19 -4.83 -17.13
C ILE A 200 -18.78 -4.36 -18.52
N ASN A 201 -17.61 -3.76 -18.62
CA ASN A 201 -16.99 -3.34 -19.87
C ASN A 201 -16.02 -4.42 -20.36
N LEU A 202 -16.03 -4.70 -21.65
CA LEU A 202 -14.98 -5.43 -22.35
C LEU A 202 -14.08 -4.40 -23.03
N LEU A 203 -12.78 -4.50 -22.79
CA LEU A 203 -11.78 -3.59 -23.31
C LEU A 203 -10.78 -4.31 -24.20
N GLU A 204 -10.39 -3.63 -25.28
CA GLU A 204 -9.23 -3.93 -26.10
C GLU A 204 -8.28 -2.73 -26.05
N ASN A 205 -7.02 -2.92 -25.65
CA ASN A 205 -6.02 -1.85 -25.61
C ASN A 205 -6.55 -0.55 -24.94
N GLU A 206 -7.19 -0.69 -23.79
CA GLU A 206 -7.81 0.40 -22.99
C GLU A 206 -9.06 1.06 -23.60
N THR A 207 -9.48 0.65 -24.78
CA THR A 207 -10.72 1.10 -25.42
C THR A 207 -11.86 0.15 -25.07
N ILE A 208 -12.99 0.68 -24.61
CA ILE A 208 -14.21 -0.11 -24.40
C ILE A 208 -14.76 -0.49 -25.78
N ILE A 209 -14.80 -1.79 -26.08
CA ILE A 209 -15.29 -2.33 -27.35
C ILE A 209 -16.69 -2.95 -27.23
N ALA A 210 -17.09 -3.35 -26.02
CA ALA A 210 -18.44 -3.81 -25.71
C ALA A 210 -18.75 -3.61 -24.22
N SER A 211 -20.04 -3.68 -23.87
CA SER A 211 -20.49 -3.68 -22.48
C SER A 211 -21.66 -4.64 -22.30
N THR A 212 -21.76 -5.25 -21.11
CA THR A 212 -22.91 -6.07 -20.69
C THR A 212 -23.29 -5.74 -19.24
N THR A 213 -24.34 -6.35 -18.72
CA THR A 213 -24.73 -6.24 -17.31
C THR A 213 -24.72 -7.61 -16.66
N THR A 214 -24.41 -7.66 -15.36
CA THR A 214 -24.51 -8.90 -14.60
C THR A 214 -25.96 -9.34 -14.38
N ASP A 215 -26.21 -10.64 -14.44
CA ASP A 215 -27.51 -11.25 -14.11
C ASP A 215 -27.76 -11.36 -12.59
N ASP A 216 -28.86 -12.00 -12.20
CA ASP A 216 -29.26 -12.18 -10.79
C ASP A 216 -28.22 -12.94 -9.95
N ASP A 217 -27.37 -13.76 -10.59
CA ASP A 217 -26.27 -14.51 -9.96
C ASP A 217 -24.91 -13.77 -10.06
N GLY A 218 -24.93 -12.51 -10.51
CA GLY A 218 -23.75 -11.69 -10.73
C GLY A 218 -22.94 -12.09 -11.95
N LYS A 219 -23.46 -12.95 -12.85
CA LYS A 219 -22.72 -13.47 -14.00
C LYS A 219 -22.76 -12.52 -15.18
N TRP A 220 -21.68 -12.49 -15.93
CA TRP A 220 -21.53 -11.72 -17.16
C TRP A 220 -20.96 -12.62 -18.27
N ALA A 221 -21.29 -12.32 -19.52
CA ALA A 221 -20.77 -13.03 -20.67
C ALA A 221 -20.68 -12.12 -21.90
N PHE A 222 -19.65 -12.33 -22.70
CA PHE A 222 -19.45 -11.77 -24.03
C PHE A 222 -19.28 -12.91 -25.04
N THR A 223 -19.85 -12.70 -26.23
CA THR A 223 -19.62 -13.54 -27.41
C THR A 223 -19.08 -12.64 -28.51
N LEU A 224 -17.86 -12.90 -28.99
CA LEU A 224 -17.16 -12.05 -29.95
C LEU A 224 -16.87 -12.84 -31.23
N THR A 225 -16.94 -12.16 -32.37
CA THR A 225 -16.53 -12.69 -33.68
C THR A 225 -15.66 -11.65 -34.38
N PRO A 226 -14.43 -11.41 -33.88
CA PRO A 226 -13.54 -10.41 -34.48
C PRO A 226 -13.00 -10.91 -35.83
N ASP A 227 -12.47 -9.99 -36.63
CA ASP A 227 -11.71 -10.31 -37.83
C ASP A 227 -10.36 -10.98 -37.48
N ALA A 228 -9.63 -11.44 -38.50
CA ALA A 228 -8.29 -12.00 -38.31
C ALA A 228 -7.34 -10.94 -37.73
N GLY A 229 -6.59 -11.29 -36.70
CA GLY A 229 -5.77 -10.34 -35.95
C GLY A 229 -5.35 -10.83 -34.57
N GLU A 230 -4.59 -10.00 -33.86
CA GLU A 230 -4.20 -10.23 -32.47
C GLU A 230 -4.87 -9.19 -31.56
N TYR A 231 -5.61 -9.66 -30.56
CA TYR A 231 -6.42 -8.86 -29.66
C TYR A 231 -5.96 -9.07 -28.22
N THR A 232 -5.86 -8.00 -27.42
CA THR A 232 -5.63 -8.10 -25.97
C THR A 232 -6.88 -7.67 -25.22
N LEU A 233 -7.63 -8.66 -24.73
CA LEU A 233 -8.95 -8.48 -24.12
C LEU A 233 -8.86 -8.52 -22.59
N TYR A 234 -9.63 -7.68 -21.92
CA TYR A 234 -9.91 -7.80 -20.49
C TYR A 234 -11.27 -7.19 -20.15
N THR A 235 -11.86 -7.64 -19.03
CA THR A 235 -13.10 -7.06 -18.52
C THR A 235 -12.85 -6.16 -17.32
N GLU A 236 -13.70 -5.15 -17.16
CA GLU A 236 -13.67 -4.19 -16.08
C GLU A 236 -15.09 -3.94 -15.55
N PHE A 237 -15.24 -3.99 -14.23
CA PHE A 237 -16.31 -3.30 -13.54
C PHE A 237 -15.78 -1.91 -13.17
N PRO A 238 -16.36 -0.80 -13.66
CA PRO A 238 -15.82 0.55 -13.48
C PRO A 238 -16.05 1.14 -12.07
N GLY A 239 -16.64 0.37 -11.16
CA GLY A 239 -17.09 0.86 -9.88
C GLY A 239 -18.48 1.52 -9.95
N GLU A 240 -19.22 1.48 -8.85
CA GLU A 240 -20.53 2.11 -8.73
C GLU A 240 -20.85 2.34 -7.25
N GLY A 241 -21.15 3.59 -6.88
CA GLY A 241 -21.40 3.95 -5.48
C GLY A 241 -20.20 3.61 -4.60
N GLU A 242 -20.41 2.78 -3.58
CA GLU A 242 -19.35 2.31 -2.69
C GLU A 242 -18.53 1.15 -3.28
N HIS A 243 -19.00 0.48 -4.33
CA HIS A 243 -18.30 -0.66 -4.93
C HIS A 243 -17.15 -0.19 -5.82
N ARG A 244 -15.94 -0.69 -5.55
CA ARG A 244 -14.71 -0.28 -6.25
C ARG A 244 -14.54 -0.97 -7.60
N VAL A 245 -13.72 -0.35 -8.45
CA VAL A 245 -13.26 -0.91 -9.73
C VAL A 245 -12.62 -2.29 -9.51
N SER A 246 -12.90 -3.23 -10.40
CA SER A 246 -12.14 -4.48 -10.51
C SER A 246 -12.01 -4.94 -11.95
N ARG A 247 -10.94 -5.67 -12.24
CA ARG A 247 -10.59 -6.15 -13.59
C ARG A 247 -10.27 -7.63 -13.58
N ALA A 248 -10.65 -8.32 -14.65
CA ALA A 248 -10.12 -9.65 -14.95
C ALA A 248 -8.70 -9.54 -15.50
N GLY A 249 -8.01 -10.68 -15.59
CA GLY A 249 -6.73 -10.77 -16.30
C GLY A 249 -6.83 -10.32 -17.76
N ARG A 250 -5.67 -9.99 -18.36
CA ARG A 250 -5.56 -9.71 -19.80
C ARG A 250 -5.30 -11.01 -20.56
N TYR A 251 -6.02 -11.18 -21.66
CA TYR A 251 -5.95 -12.36 -22.52
C TYR A 251 -5.59 -11.93 -23.94
N THR A 252 -4.49 -12.45 -24.46
CA THR A 252 -4.12 -12.28 -25.87
C THR A 252 -4.74 -13.40 -26.67
N VAL A 253 -5.50 -13.03 -27.71
CA VAL A 253 -6.19 -13.95 -28.62
C VAL A 253 -5.71 -13.68 -30.04
N ARG A 254 -5.32 -14.72 -30.76
CA ARG A 254 -5.05 -14.68 -32.21
C ARG A 254 -6.18 -15.34 -32.96
N VAL A 255 -6.72 -14.63 -33.95
CA VAL A 255 -7.76 -15.11 -34.87
C VAL A 255 -7.23 -15.20 -36.28
#